data_AF-A0A9E4C580-F1
#
_entry.id   AF-A0A9E4C580-F1
#
_cell.length_a   1.000
_cell.length_b   1.000
_cell.length_c   1.000
_cell.angle_alpha   90.00
_cell.angle_beta   90.00
_cell.angle_gamma   90.00
#
_symmetry.space_group_name_H-M   'P 1'
#
loop_
_entity.id
_entity.type
_entity.pdbx_description
1 polymer ?
#
loop_
_entity_poly.entity_id
_entity_poly.type
_entity_poly.pdbx_seq_one_letter_code
_entity_poly.pdbx_strand_id
1 'polypeptide(L)'
;RAVIPFPNFVHRRIFDGAVARIGNAASFIEPLEATAIVSAQLQVGMVLHMRLNRSVENLERDAPVVNRFLINNMLRYSLFVGWHYSCGSRYDSEFWRYARDHAWPKYRVATDPEAVDCDALRKFDEMIELMNQTVIDKTDWERMCALPLTSYAQISQGLGC
;
A
#
# COMPACT_ATOMS: atom_id res chain seq x y z
N ARG A 1 -9.81 -30.41 -1.88
CA ARG A 1 -9.13 -29.11 -2.12
C ARG A 1 -9.86 -28.08 -1.28
N ALA A 2 -9.21 -27.48 -0.29
CA ALA A 2 -9.84 -26.42 0.51
C ALA A 2 -9.89 -25.13 -0.32
N VAL A 3 -11.04 -24.46 -0.33
CA VAL A 3 -11.18 -23.09 -0.85
C VAL A 3 -11.10 -22.17 0.36
N ILE A 4 -10.16 -21.24 0.36
CA ILE A 4 -9.98 -20.27 1.44
C ILE A 4 -10.50 -18.92 0.94
N PRO A 5 -11.67 -18.46 1.40
CA PRO A 5 -12.11 -17.10 1.11
C PRO A 5 -11.27 -16.12 1.92
N PHE A 6 -10.77 -15.08 1.27
CA PHE A 6 -10.05 -13.99 1.94
C PHE A 6 -10.57 -12.64 1.43
N PRO A 7 -10.99 -11.74 2.31
CA PRO A 7 -11.23 -10.36 1.92
C PRO A 7 -9.91 -9.60 1.81
N ASN A 8 -9.82 -8.65 0.89
CA ASN A 8 -8.81 -7.61 0.93
C ASN A 8 -9.28 -6.51 1.87
N PHE A 9 -8.49 -6.14 2.87
CA PHE A 9 -8.87 -5.13 3.86
C PHE A 9 -7.66 -4.53 4.60
N VAL A 10 -7.92 -3.40 5.26
CA VAL A 10 -7.04 -2.82 6.29
C VAL A 10 -7.91 -2.32 7.44
N HIS A 11 -7.51 -2.59 8.67
CA HIS A 11 -8.19 -2.04 9.84
C HIS A 11 -7.94 -0.53 9.97
N ARG A 12 -8.99 0.22 10.33
CA ARG A 12 -8.90 1.66 10.65
C ARG A 12 -7.97 2.00 11.82
N ARG A 13 -7.70 1.01 12.69
CA ARG A 13 -6.75 1.11 13.81
C ARG A 13 -5.98 -0.21 13.93
N ILE A 14 -4.70 -0.15 13.59
CA ILE A 14 -3.74 -1.23 13.74
C ILE A 14 -3.21 -1.27 15.18
N PHE A 15 -3.07 -0.11 15.82
CA PHE A 15 -2.64 -0.01 17.21
C PHE A 15 -3.50 0.97 18.01
N ASP A 16 -4.01 0.58 19.18
CA ASP A 16 -4.84 1.45 20.03
C ASP A 16 -4.19 1.78 21.39
N GLY A 17 -2.89 1.54 21.52
CA GLY A 17 -2.12 1.77 22.75
C GLY A 17 -1.97 0.51 23.60
N ALA A 18 -3.05 -0.27 23.73
CA ALA A 18 -3.07 -1.52 24.47
C ALA A 18 -2.94 -2.74 23.56
N VAL A 19 -3.62 -2.74 22.42
CA VAL A 19 -3.68 -3.84 21.47
C VAL A 19 -2.99 -3.46 20.17
N ALA A 20 -2.08 -4.33 19.73
CA ALA A 20 -1.44 -4.27 18.43
C ALA A 20 -1.95 -5.40 17.53
N ARG A 21 -2.53 -5.05 16.40
CA ARG A 21 -2.88 -5.98 15.33
C ARG A 21 -1.67 -6.14 14.42
N ILE A 22 -1.28 -7.38 14.10
CA ILE A 22 -0.10 -7.69 13.30
C ILE A 22 -0.45 -8.73 12.21
N GLY A 23 0.13 -8.58 11.02
CA GLY A 23 -0.11 -9.43 9.86
C GLY A 23 -1.58 -9.43 9.44
N ASN A 24 -2.12 -10.61 9.19
CA ASN A 24 -3.53 -10.79 8.78
C ASN A 24 -4.55 -10.27 9.80
N ALA A 25 -4.15 -10.04 11.07
CA ALA A 25 -5.03 -9.41 12.05
C ALA A 25 -5.15 -7.88 11.85
N ALA A 26 -4.23 -7.27 11.09
CA ALA A 26 -4.19 -5.83 10.80
C ALA A 26 -4.72 -5.50 9.41
N SER A 27 -4.29 -6.29 8.42
CA SER A 27 -4.61 -6.09 7.02
C SER A 27 -4.33 -7.35 6.21
N PHE A 28 -5.00 -7.45 5.06
CA PHE A 28 -4.71 -8.47 4.06
C PHE A 28 -4.86 -7.87 2.66
N ILE A 29 -3.88 -8.18 1.81
CA ILE A 29 -3.91 -7.94 0.37
C ILE A 29 -3.50 -9.26 -0.27
N GLU A 30 -4.08 -9.60 -1.42
CA GLU A 30 -3.68 -10.78 -2.18
C GLU A 30 -2.16 -10.80 -2.44
N PRO A 31 -1.53 -11.98 -2.51
CA PRO A 31 -0.09 -12.11 -2.41
C PRO A 31 0.67 -11.81 -3.72
N LEU A 32 0.11 -10.99 -4.63
CA LEU A 32 0.72 -10.70 -5.94
C LEU A 32 2.16 -10.18 -5.81
N GLU A 33 2.40 -9.31 -4.82
CA GLU A 33 3.68 -8.62 -4.58
C GLU A 33 4.37 -9.04 -3.27
N ALA A 34 4.00 -10.21 -2.72
CA ALA A 34 4.59 -10.77 -1.49
C ALA A 34 4.65 -9.79 -0.28
N THR A 35 3.69 -8.87 -0.17
CA THR A 35 3.73 -7.77 0.80
C THR A 35 3.38 -8.17 2.24
N ALA A 36 2.87 -9.38 2.47
CA ALA A 36 2.35 -9.81 3.77
C ALA A 36 3.41 -9.77 4.89
N ILE A 37 4.60 -10.35 4.64
CA ILE A 37 5.66 -10.46 5.65
C ILE A 37 6.29 -9.09 5.92
N VAL A 38 6.60 -8.31 4.87
CA VAL A 38 7.16 -6.96 5.03
C VAL A 38 6.18 -6.02 5.75
N SER A 39 4.87 -6.16 5.49
CA SER A 39 3.85 -5.42 6.22
C SER A 39 3.83 -5.79 7.71
N ALA A 40 3.91 -7.09 8.04
CA ALA A 40 3.98 -7.54 9.43
C ALA A 40 5.25 -7.04 10.14
N GLN A 41 6.40 -7.06 9.46
CA GLN A 41 7.66 -6.52 9.99
C GLN A 41 7.54 -5.02 10.28
N LEU A 42 6.95 -4.24 9.38
CA LEU A 42 6.73 -2.81 9.58
C LEU A 42 5.80 -2.54 10.75
N GLN A 43 4.70 -3.28 10.87
CA GLN A 43 3.74 -3.16 11.97
C GLN A 43 4.41 -3.46 13.33
N VAL A 44 5.18 -4.55 13.41
CA VAL A 44 5.95 -4.91 14.62
C VAL A 44 6.96 -3.81 14.95
N GLY A 45 7.75 -3.37 13.97
CA GLY A 45 8.78 -2.34 14.15
C GLY A 45 8.21 -1.02 14.70
N MET A 46 7.09 -0.56 14.14
CA MET A 46 6.45 0.68 14.60
C MET A 46 5.86 0.56 16.01
N VAL A 47 5.25 -0.58 16.35
CA VAL A 47 4.74 -0.83 17.71
C VAL A 47 5.88 -0.89 18.73
N LEU A 48 6.97 -1.60 18.41
CA LEU A 48 8.16 -1.64 19.27
C LEU A 48 8.78 -0.26 19.44
N HIS A 49 8.85 0.54 18.38
CA HIS A 49 9.35 1.91 18.45
C HIS A 49 8.52 2.76 19.44
N MET A 50 7.19 2.69 19.38
CA MET A 50 6.32 3.40 20.32
C MET A 50 6.45 2.89 21.76
N ARG A 51 6.63 1.58 21.97
CA ARG A 51 6.60 0.98 23.31
C ARG A 51 7.94 0.98 24.03
N LEU A 52 9.05 0.93 23.28
CA LEU A 52 10.39 0.81 23.86
C LEU A 52 11.22 2.11 23.75
N ASN A 53 10.96 2.94 22.75
CA ASN A 53 11.78 4.13 22.48
C ASN A 53 11.06 5.46 22.77
N ARG A 54 9.82 5.41 23.26
CA ARG A 54 9.00 6.59 23.55
C ARG A 54 8.41 6.47 24.95
N SER A 55 8.35 7.61 25.64
CA SER A 55 7.69 7.70 26.96
C SER A 55 6.19 7.43 26.82
N VAL A 56 5.58 6.82 27.84
CA VAL A 56 4.16 6.42 27.82
C VAL A 56 3.21 7.62 27.64
N GLU A 57 3.60 8.79 28.12
CA GLU A 57 2.87 10.05 27.99
C GLU A 57 2.72 10.50 26.53
N ASN A 58 3.59 10.01 25.63
CA ASN A 58 3.51 10.30 24.21
C ASN A 58 2.55 9.37 23.44
N LEU A 59 2.07 8.30 24.07
CA LEU A 59 1.34 7.23 23.39
C LEU A 59 0.05 7.73 22.73
N GLU A 60 -0.73 8.56 23.41
CA GLU A 60 -1.98 9.12 22.88
C GLU A 60 -1.74 10.01 21.66
N ARG A 61 -0.62 10.75 21.65
CA ARG A 61 -0.23 11.60 20.51
C ARG A 61 0.35 10.78 19.35
N ASP A 62 1.19 9.81 19.65
CA ASP A 62 1.99 9.09 18.65
C ASP A 62 1.19 7.97 17.97
N ALA A 63 0.24 7.32 18.68
CA ALA A 63 -0.54 6.22 18.13
C ALA A 63 -1.36 6.60 16.87
N PRO A 64 -2.06 7.75 16.81
CA PRO A 64 -2.73 8.19 15.58
C PRO A 64 -1.76 8.39 14.40
N VAL A 65 -0.55 8.89 14.67
CA VAL A 65 0.50 9.10 13.65
C VAL A 65 0.97 7.75 13.09
N VAL A 66 1.23 6.78 13.97
CA VAL A 66 1.64 5.44 13.55
C VAL A 66 0.53 4.70 12.80
N ASN A 67 -0.72 4.79 13.24
CA ASN A 67 -1.84 4.21 12.50
C ASN A 67 -1.94 4.79 11.09
N ARG A 68 -1.90 6.12 10.96
CA ARG A 68 -1.91 6.80 9.67
C ARG A 68 -0.77 6.31 8.78
N PHE A 69 0.45 6.22 9.31
CA PHE A 69 1.60 5.71 8.57
C PHE A 69 1.39 4.27 8.07
N LEU A 70 0.99 3.35 8.95
CA LEU A 70 0.81 1.94 8.61
C LEU A 70 -0.35 1.74 7.62
N ILE A 71 -1.46 2.45 7.79
CA ILE A 71 -2.60 2.41 6.87
C ILE A 71 -2.21 2.97 5.50
N ASN A 72 -1.54 4.13 5.45
CA ASN A 72 -1.06 4.70 4.20
C ASN A 72 -0.10 3.75 3.47
N ASN A 73 0.75 3.02 4.21
CA ASN A 73 1.64 2.04 3.60
C ASN A 73 0.86 0.86 2.97
N MET A 74 -0.15 0.34 3.65
CA MET A 74 -1.02 -0.70 3.09
C MET A 74 -1.77 -0.22 1.85
N LEU A 75 -2.28 1.02 1.87
CA LEU A 75 -2.99 1.60 0.73
C LEU A 75 -2.08 1.79 -0.49
N ARG A 76 -0.81 2.16 -0.29
CA ARG A 76 0.18 2.21 -1.38
C ARG A 76 0.44 0.84 -1.99
N TYR A 77 0.56 -0.22 -1.18
CA TYR A 77 0.64 -1.59 -1.70
C TYR A 77 -0.62 -1.98 -2.48
N SER A 78 -1.81 -1.62 -1.99
CA SER A 78 -3.07 -1.89 -2.70
C SER A 78 -3.15 -1.15 -4.04
N LEU A 79 -2.71 0.12 -4.10
CA LEU A 79 -2.66 0.89 -5.34
C LEU A 79 -1.68 0.25 -6.33
N PHE A 80 -0.50 -0.16 -5.86
CA PHE A 80 0.48 -0.84 -6.67
C PHE A 80 -0.07 -2.15 -7.25
N VAL A 81 -0.67 -3.03 -6.43
CA VAL A 81 -1.32 -4.26 -6.89
C VAL A 81 -2.47 -3.97 -7.86
N GLY A 82 -3.35 -3.02 -7.52
CA GLY A 82 -4.47 -2.62 -8.40
C GLY A 82 -4.00 -2.09 -9.75
N TRP A 83 -2.86 -1.40 -9.79
CA TRP A 83 -2.28 -0.89 -11.02
C TRP A 83 -1.85 -2.02 -11.97
N HIS A 84 -1.34 -3.15 -11.46
CA HIS A 84 -1.02 -4.32 -12.28
C HIS A 84 -2.24 -4.80 -13.06
N TYR A 85 -3.38 -4.88 -12.36
CA TYR A 85 -4.63 -5.27 -12.99
C TYR A 85 -5.13 -4.22 -14.00
N SER A 86 -4.87 -2.94 -13.72
CA SER A 86 -5.25 -1.85 -14.63
C SER A 86 -4.46 -1.87 -15.94
N CYS A 87 -3.21 -2.34 -15.93
CA CYS A 87 -2.41 -2.49 -17.15
C CYS A 87 -2.93 -3.63 -18.05
N GLY A 88 -3.85 -4.44 -17.55
CA GLY A 88 -4.52 -5.49 -18.32
C GLY A 88 -3.68 -6.77 -18.42
N SER A 89 -3.96 -7.56 -19.44
CA SER A 89 -3.30 -8.83 -19.69
C SER A 89 -3.29 -9.14 -21.18
N ARG A 90 -2.40 -10.05 -21.60
CA ARG A 90 -2.45 -10.64 -22.94
C ARG A 90 -3.77 -11.35 -23.26
N TYR A 91 -4.57 -11.65 -22.23
CA TYR A 91 -5.88 -12.26 -22.34
C TYR A 91 -6.96 -11.20 -22.24
N ASP A 92 -7.77 -11.05 -23.29
CA ASP A 92 -8.93 -10.15 -23.29
C ASP A 92 -10.17 -10.85 -22.71
N SER A 93 -10.23 -10.91 -21.37
CA SER A 93 -11.38 -11.44 -20.64
C SER A 93 -12.24 -10.32 -20.03
N GLU A 94 -13.47 -10.65 -19.67
CA GLU A 94 -14.37 -9.73 -18.96
C GLU A 94 -13.73 -9.20 -17.67
N PHE A 95 -13.01 -10.05 -16.95
CA PHE A 95 -12.26 -9.68 -15.75
C PHE A 95 -11.25 -8.55 -16.04
N TRP A 96 -10.42 -8.69 -17.07
CA TRP A 96 -9.38 -7.69 -17.38
C TRP A 96 -9.96 -6.38 -17.91
N ARG A 97 -11.04 -6.43 -18.70
CA ARG A 97 -11.78 -5.23 -19.11
C ARG A 97 -12.39 -4.52 -17.92
N TYR A 98 -13.02 -5.26 -17.00
CA TYR A 98 -13.58 -4.69 -15.78
C TYR A 98 -12.50 -4.07 -14.90
N ALA A 99 -11.37 -4.75 -14.71
CA ALA A 99 -10.28 -4.25 -13.88
C ALA A 99 -9.73 -2.90 -14.38
N ARG A 100 -9.43 -2.81 -15.69
CA ARG A 100 -8.90 -1.61 -16.33
C ARG A 100 -9.93 -0.49 -16.43
N ASP A 101 -11.11 -0.79 -16.96
CA ASP A 101 -12.06 0.24 -17.40
C ASP A 101 -13.02 0.68 -16.29
N HIS A 102 -13.21 -0.13 -15.24
CA HIS A 102 -14.19 0.13 -14.19
C HIS A 102 -13.59 0.12 -12.79
N ALA A 103 -12.93 -0.97 -12.38
CA ALA A 103 -12.44 -1.12 -11.02
C ALA A 103 -11.35 -0.09 -10.70
N TRP A 104 -10.38 0.07 -11.59
CA TRP A 104 -9.28 1.02 -11.38
C TRP A 104 -9.76 2.47 -11.26
N PRO A 105 -10.54 3.06 -12.20
CA PRO A 105 -11.06 4.41 -12.04
C PRO A 105 -11.92 4.59 -10.78
N LYS A 106 -12.71 3.58 -10.42
CA LYS A 106 -13.62 3.63 -9.27
C LYS A 106 -12.89 3.58 -7.92
N TYR A 107 -11.91 2.71 -7.78
CA TYR A 107 -11.29 2.40 -6.49
C TYR A 107 -9.94 3.08 -6.27
N ARG A 108 -9.27 3.59 -7.33
CA ARG A 108 -8.02 4.37 -7.20
C ARG A 108 -8.21 5.64 -6.38
N VAL A 109 -9.38 6.27 -6.47
CA VAL A 109 -9.73 7.53 -5.78
C VAL A 109 -10.36 7.33 -4.40
N ALA A 110 -10.76 6.10 -4.08
CA ALA A 110 -11.54 5.80 -2.88
C ALA A 110 -10.63 5.38 -1.72
N THR A 111 -10.09 6.37 -1.01
CA THR A 111 -9.58 6.18 0.37
C THR A 111 -10.60 6.79 1.33
N ASP A 112 -10.97 6.05 2.38
CA ASP A 112 -11.97 6.40 3.40
C ASP A 112 -11.97 7.92 3.73
N PRO A 113 -13.00 8.70 3.31
CA PRO A 113 -12.98 10.17 3.35
C PRO A 113 -12.90 10.79 4.75
N GLU A 114 -13.14 10.03 5.82
CA GLU A 114 -13.23 10.59 7.18
C GLU A 114 -12.08 10.19 8.12
N ALA A 115 -11.20 9.25 7.76
CA ALA A 115 -10.34 8.60 8.76
C ALA A 115 -8.84 8.94 8.70
N VAL A 116 -8.29 9.36 7.56
CA VAL A 116 -6.84 9.48 7.39
C VAL A 116 -6.50 10.57 6.38
N ASP A 117 -5.68 11.55 6.77
CA ASP A 117 -4.90 12.37 5.84
C ASP A 117 -3.99 11.43 5.01
N CYS A 118 -4.58 10.90 3.94
CA CYS A 118 -4.06 9.81 3.15
C CYS A 118 -3.33 10.37 1.95
N ASP A 119 -2.00 10.35 2.01
CA ASP A 119 -1.15 10.76 0.90
C ASP A 119 -0.80 9.62 -0.06
N ALA A 120 -1.45 8.45 0.08
CA ALA A 120 -1.11 7.25 -0.68
C ALA A 120 -1.29 7.45 -2.19
N LEU A 121 -2.44 7.98 -2.62
CA LEU A 121 -2.72 8.24 -4.03
C LEU A 121 -1.77 9.31 -4.59
N ARG A 122 -1.64 10.45 -3.90
CA ARG A 122 -0.72 11.52 -4.31
C ARG A 122 0.71 10.99 -4.50
N LYS A 123 1.23 10.24 -3.53
CA LYS A 123 2.58 9.67 -3.62
C LYS A 123 2.69 8.59 -4.69
N PHE A 124 1.63 7.82 -4.94
CA PHE A 124 1.60 6.88 -6.04
C PHE A 124 1.70 7.62 -7.38
N ASP A 125 0.90 8.67 -7.56
CA ASP A 125 0.90 9.49 -8.77
C ASP A 125 2.26 10.18 -8.99
N GLU A 126 2.89 10.68 -7.92
CA GLU A 126 4.27 11.22 -7.99
C GLU A 126 5.28 10.20 -8.53
N MET A 127 5.16 8.91 -8.16
CA MET A 127 6.05 7.88 -8.71
C MET A 127 5.78 7.65 -10.19
N ILE A 128 4.51 7.62 -10.61
CA ILE A 128 4.13 7.49 -12.02
C ILE A 128 4.65 8.68 -12.84
N GLU A 129 4.49 9.89 -12.34
CA GLU A 129 5.01 11.11 -12.97
C GLU A 129 6.53 11.08 -13.10
N LEU A 130 7.23 10.63 -12.04
CA LEU A 130 8.68 10.51 -12.03
C LEU A 130 9.19 9.53 -13.09
N MET A 131 8.50 8.39 -13.26
CA MET A 131 8.84 7.44 -14.33
C MET A 131 8.69 8.01 -15.74
N ASN A 132 7.76 8.96 -15.92
CA ASN A 132 7.49 9.59 -17.22
C ASN A 132 8.48 10.71 -17.57
N GLN A 133 9.44 11.02 -16.69
CA GLN A 133 10.46 12.02 -16.96
C GLN A 133 11.48 11.51 -17.99
N THR A 134 12.02 12.44 -18.80
CA THR A 134 13.02 12.12 -19.83
C THR A 134 14.38 11.75 -19.23
N VAL A 135 14.67 12.21 -18.01
CA VAL A 135 15.87 11.92 -17.25
C VAL A 135 15.47 11.67 -15.80
N ILE A 136 15.86 10.52 -15.25
CA ILE A 136 15.69 10.16 -13.84
C ILE A 136 17.07 10.17 -13.19
N ASP A 137 17.27 11.02 -12.19
CA ASP A 137 18.56 11.13 -11.52
C ASP A 137 18.82 9.96 -10.54
N LYS A 138 20.05 9.84 -10.04
CA LYS A 138 20.42 8.77 -9.10
C LYS A 138 19.61 8.85 -7.80
N THR A 139 19.28 10.05 -7.34
CA THR A 139 18.53 10.26 -6.10
C THR A 139 17.06 9.86 -6.24
N ASP A 140 16.49 9.98 -7.44
CA ASP A 140 15.14 9.57 -7.79
C ASP A 140 15.00 8.05 -7.86
N TRP A 141 16.04 7.33 -8.29
CA TRP A 141 16.06 5.86 -8.27
C TRP A 141 15.87 5.28 -6.87
N GLU A 142 16.32 5.99 -5.84
CA GLU A 142 16.20 5.60 -4.43
C GLU A 142 14.90 6.10 -3.79
N ARG A 143 14.07 6.87 -4.51
CA ARG A 143 12.80 7.39 -3.99
C ARG A 143 11.82 6.24 -3.74
N MET A 144 11.13 6.30 -2.60
CA MET A 144 10.23 5.25 -2.13
C MET A 144 8.81 5.75 -1.87
N CYS A 145 7.83 5.05 -2.44
CA CYS A 145 6.41 5.15 -2.10
C CYS A 145 5.92 3.76 -1.66
N ALA A 146 6.33 3.35 -0.45
CA ALA A 146 6.26 1.97 0.07
C ALA A 146 7.11 0.93 -0.71
N LEU A 147 7.21 1.09 -2.02
CA LEU A 147 8.10 0.39 -2.94
C LEU A 147 9.01 1.41 -3.64
N PRO A 148 10.24 1.03 -4.03
CA PRO A 148 11.16 1.92 -4.74
C PRO A 148 10.69 2.20 -6.17
N LEU A 149 11.15 3.31 -6.77
CA LEU A 149 10.85 3.67 -8.16
C LEU A 149 11.16 2.54 -9.16
N THR A 150 12.22 1.79 -8.89
CA THR A 150 12.62 0.62 -9.69
C THR A 150 11.51 -0.43 -9.80
N SER A 151 10.72 -0.66 -8.76
CA SER A 151 9.59 -1.59 -8.82
C SER A 151 8.50 -1.09 -9.77
N TYR A 152 8.22 0.21 -9.76
CA TYR A 152 7.26 0.79 -10.71
C TYR A 152 7.76 0.65 -12.14
N ALA A 153 9.04 0.95 -12.38
CA ALA A 153 9.65 0.86 -13.71
C ALA A 153 9.63 -0.58 -14.27
N GLN A 154 9.89 -1.57 -13.42
CA GLN A 154 9.84 -2.99 -13.80
C GLN A 154 8.44 -3.40 -14.29
N ILE A 155 7.39 -2.96 -13.59
CA ILE A 155 6.01 -3.29 -13.94
C ILE A 155 5.57 -2.56 -15.21
N SER A 156 5.86 -1.26 -15.29
CA SER A 156 5.61 -0.45 -16.48
C SER A 156 6.23 -1.10 -17.74
N GLN A 157 7.54 -1.35 -17.72
CA GLN A 157 8.25 -1.98 -18.83
C GLN A 157 7.74 -3.40 -19.14
N GLY A 158 7.40 -4.17 -18.11
CA GLY A 158 6.94 -5.55 -18.26
C GLY A 158 5.53 -5.67 -18.83
N LEU A 159 4.64 -4.73 -18.51
CA LEU A 159 3.23 -4.77 -18.88
C LEU A 159 2.87 -3.81 -20.03
N GLY A 160 3.77 -2.91 -20.43
CA GLY A 160 3.53 -1.92 -21.47
C GLY A 160 2.59 -0.78 -21.01
N CYS A 161 2.56 -0.54 -19.71
CA CYS A 161 2.06 0.66 -19.07
C CYS A 161 3.24 1.42 -18.46
#